data_AF-A9YES6-F1
#
_entry.id   AF-A9YES6-F1
#
_cell.length_a   1.000
_cell.length_b   1.000
_cell.length_c   1.000
_cell.angle_alpha   90.00
_cell.angle_beta   90.00
_cell.angle_gamma   90.00
#
_symmetry.space_group_name_H-M   'P 1'
#
loop_
_entity.id
_entity.type
_entity.pdbx_description
1 polymer ?
#
loop_
_entity_poly.entity_id
_entity_poly.type
_entity_poly.pdbx_seq_one_letter_code
_entity_poly.pdbx_strand_id
1 'polypeptide(L)'
;MRALILDKIPLVKDLFSFHLFQTPLGIDGVLYAANSQIASDHAAILLENLVIQVANGVVQPLLNCFPHHESVKQRFYRRNLLSTRETERLRNQLSQRYRWQRYWDEPRAIFESCYQLLRIQDQAIVLYPVYAGRTAELAQLRGIPWLVTLWLEFQDAVAPILRAVANYIGRTSAYLLTRIIGRGLGLIGRGILQGIGSTLQNNRSQESSQL
;
A
#
# COMPACT_ATOMS: atom_id res chain seq x y z
N MET A 1 1.89 -3.44 -33.76
CA MET A 1 1.95 -1.96 -33.73
C MET A 1 2.76 -1.55 -32.50
N ARG A 2 3.93 -0.91 -32.67
CA ARG A 2 4.69 -0.33 -31.54
C ARG A 2 3.88 0.86 -31.00
N ALA A 3 3.23 0.71 -29.85
CA ALA A 3 2.71 1.87 -29.14
C ALA A 3 3.90 2.82 -28.86
N LEU A 4 3.77 4.10 -29.21
CA LEU A 4 4.79 5.09 -28.86
C LEU A 4 4.99 5.02 -27.34
N ILE A 5 6.25 5.00 -26.89
CA ILE A 5 6.61 4.91 -25.47
C ILE A 5 5.85 5.96 -24.64
N LEU A 6 5.62 7.13 -25.24
CA LEU A 6 4.90 8.27 -24.66
C LEU A 6 3.41 8.01 -24.38
N ASP A 7 2.72 7.20 -25.20
CA ASP A 7 1.28 6.94 -25.01
C ASP A 7 0.98 6.15 -23.73
N LYS A 8 2.00 5.49 -23.16
CA LYS A 8 1.89 4.73 -21.92
C LYS A 8 2.24 5.52 -20.67
N ILE A 9 2.80 6.73 -20.84
CA ILE A 9 3.20 7.54 -19.71
C ILE A 9 2.00 8.43 -19.35
N PRO A 10 1.50 8.37 -18.10
CA PRO A 10 0.31 9.09 -17.71
C PRO A 10 0.52 10.61 -17.79
N LEU A 11 -0.54 11.34 -18.14
CA LEU A 11 -0.62 12.81 -18.09
C LEU A 11 0.41 13.57 -18.95
N VAL A 12 1.11 12.89 -19.86
CA VAL A 12 2.12 13.51 -20.74
C VAL A 12 1.51 14.53 -21.69
N LYS A 13 0.29 14.27 -22.20
CA LYS A 13 -0.42 15.21 -23.06
C LYS A 13 -0.78 16.49 -22.30
N ASP A 14 -1.17 16.36 -21.03
CA ASP A 14 -1.52 17.49 -20.17
C ASP A 14 -0.29 18.33 -19.84
N LEU A 15 0.84 17.68 -19.52
CA LEU A 15 2.13 18.34 -19.32
C LEU A 15 2.56 19.15 -20.54
N PHE A 16 2.54 18.56 -21.74
CA PHE A 16 2.92 19.27 -22.95
C PHE A 16 1.94 20.39 -23.28
N SER A 17 0.63 20.18 -23.09
CA SER A 17 -0.36 21.23 -23.34
C SER A 17 -0.18 22.41 -22.40
N PHE A 18 0.10 22.14 -21.12
CA PHE A 18 0.40 23.15 -20.12
C PHE A 18 1.62 23.99 -20.51
N HIS A 19 2.74 23.38 -20.90
CA HIS A 19 3.94 24.12 -21.27
C HIS A 19 3.87 24.81 -22.64
N LEU A 20 3.33 24.15 -23.66
CA LEU A 20 3.32 24.66 -25.03
C LEU A 20 2.21 25.68 -25.28
N PHE A 21 1.04 25.48 -24.67
CA PHE A 21 -0.17 26.25 -24.96
C PHE A 21 -0.72 27.00 -23.75
N GLN A 22 -0.04 26.94 -22.58
CA GLN A 22 -0.47 27.61 -21.36
C GLN A 22 -1.90 27.21 -20.94
N THR A 23 -2.29 25.95 -21.19
CA THR A 23 -3.59 25.43 -20.77
C THR A 23 -3.63 25.24 -19.26
N PRO A 24 -4.80 25.41 -18.61
CA PRO A 24 -4.93 25.08 -17.20
C PRO A 24 -4.67 23.58 -16.95
N LEU A 25 -4.08 23.26 -15.80
CA LEU A 25 -3.71 21.90 -15.41
C LEU A 25 -4.72 21.35 -14.40
N GLY A 26 -5.23 20.15 -14.65
CA GLY A 26 -6.12 19.45 -13.72
C GLY A 26 -5.33 18.74 -12.63
N ILE A 27 -5.60 19.07 -11.37
CA ILE A 27 -4.98 18.46 -10.18
C ILE A 27 -6.12 18.08 -9.23
N ASP A 28 -6.22 16.80 -8.90
CA ASP A 28 -7.25 16.25 -8.01
C ASP A 28 -8.69 16.67 -8.37
N GLY A 29 -8.95 16.81 -9.67
CA GLY A 29 -10.26 17.23 -10.21
C GLY A 29 -10.49 18.75 -10.24
N VAL A 30 -9.53 19.56 -9.82
CA VAL A 30 -9.58 21.03 -9.85
C VAL A 30 -8.67 21.57 -10.96
N LEU A 31 -9.16 22.54 -11.73
CA LEU A 31 -8.37 23.20 -12.77
C LEU A 31 -7.61 24.40 -12.20
N TYR A 32 -6.29 24.38 -12.36
CA TYR A 32 -5.39 25.45 -11.97
C TYR A 32 -4.88 26.20 -13.20
N ALA A 33 -4.89 27.52 -13.15
CA ALA A 33 -4.38 28.36 -14.24
C ALA A 33 -2.87 28.16 -14.45
N ALA A 34 -2.42 28.36 -15.69
CA ALA A 34 -1.03 28.10 -16.09
C ALA A 34 0.01 28.94 -15.32
N ASN A 35 -0.38 30.13 -14.88
CA ASN A 35 0.45 31.04 -14.09
C ASN A 35 0.45 30.73 -12.58
N SER A 36 -0.27 29.71 -12.12
CA SER A 36 -0.32 29.35 -10.72
C SER A 36 0.93 28.58 -10.29
N GLN A 37 1.41 28.85 -9.07
CA GLN A 37 2.52 28.11 -8.49
C GLN A 37 2.19 26.61 -8.34
N ILE A 38 0.95 26.31 -7.93
CA ILE A 38 0.47 24.93 -7.73
C ILE A 38 0.55 24.13 -9.04
N ALA A 39 0.11 24.70 -10.16
CA ALA A 39 0.21 24.03 -11.45
C ALA A 39 1.66 23.84 -11.90
N SER A 40 2.53 24.83 -11.65
CA SER A 40 3.96 24.75 -11.96
C SER A 40 4.67 23.65 -11.17
N ASP A 41 4.39 23.56 -9.87
CA ASP A 41 4.95 22.53 -8.99
C ASP A 41 4.48 21.12 -9.40
N HIS A 42 3.20 20.98 -9.76
CA HIS A 42 2.67 19.70 -10.25
C HIS A 42 3.25 19.32 -11.62
N ALA A 43 3.40 20.28 -12.53
CA ALA A 43 4.04 20.06 -13.83
C ALA A 43 5.51 19.61 -13.66
N ALA A 44 6.23 20.11 -12.65
CA ALA A 44 7.58 19.63 -12.34
C ALA A 44 7.59 18.14 -11.95
N ILE A 45 6.61 17.69 -11.14
CA ILE A 45 6.47 16.27 -10.79
C ILE A 45 6.17 15.41 -12.04
N LEU A 46 5.29 15.88 -12.92
CA LEU A 46 5.00 15.20 -14.18
C LEU A 46 6.26 15.10 -15.07
N LEU A 47 7.08 16.14 -15.09
CA LEU A 47 8.33 16.17 -15.85
C LEU A 47 9.37 15.20 -15.27
N GLU A 48 9.54 15.15 -13.95
CA GLU A 48 10.40 14.15 -13.29
C GLU A 48 9.99 12.73 -13.67
N ASN A 49 8.69 12.42 -13.58
CA ASN A 49 8.16 11.14 -13.96
C ASN A 49 8.44 10.84 -15.45
N LEU A 50 8.20 11.80 -16.35
CA LEU A 50 8.47 11.65 -17.77
C LEU A 50 9.95 11.32 -18.03
N VAL A 51 10.88 12.04 -17.42
CA VAL A 51 12.32 11.81 -17.56
C VAL A 51 12.70 10.39 -17.12
N ILE A 52 12.21 9.97 -15.96
CA ILE A 52 12.50 8.62 -15.43
C ILE A 52 11.90 7.53 -16.34
N GLN A 53 10.67 7.71 -16.80
CA GLN A 53 9.99 6.73 -17.67
C GLN A 53 10.66 6.64 -19.05
N VAL A 54 11.13 7.76 -19.61
CA VAL A 54 11.93 7.75 -20.84
C VAL A 54 13.26 7.04 -20.61
N ALA A 55 13.95 7.31 -19.49
CA ALA A 55 15.18 6.61 -19.14
C ALA A 55 14.97 5.09 -19.05
N ASN A 56 13.91 4.64 -18.37
CA ASN A 56 13.53 3.23 -18.33
C ASN A 56 13.23 2.67 -19.73
N GLY A 57 12.51 3.45 -20.55
CA GLY A 57 12.18 3.11 -21.94
C GLY A 57 13.38 3.00 -22.87
N VAL A 58 14.53 3.60 -22.53
CA VAL A 58 15.80 3.46 -23.25
C VAL A 58 16.64 2.30 -22.70
N VAL A 59 16.73 2.18 -21.37
CA VAL A 59 17.55 1.16 -20.69
C VAL A 59 17.03 -0.25 -20.97
N GLN A 60 15.71 -0.45 -21.00
CA GLN A 60 15.14 -1.78 -21.19
C GLN A 60 15.46 -2.37 -22.59
N PRO A 61 15.25 -1.66 -23.71
CA PRO A 61 15.71 -2.12 -25.02
C PRO A 61 17.22 -2.32 -25.09
N LEU A 62 18.01 -1.43 -24.49
CA LEU A 62 19.48 -1.57 -24.46
C LEU A 62 19.89 -2.92 -23.85
N LEU A 63 19.34 -3.25 -22.67
CA LEU A 63 19.60 -4.50 -21.97
C LEU A 63 19.10 -5.73 -22.72
N ASN A 64 17.97 -5.63 -23.44
CA ASN A 64 17.36 -6.76 -24.13
C ASN A 64 17.96 -7.04 -25.50
N CYS A 65 18.33 -6.00 -26.25
CA CYS A 65 18.90 -6.12 -27.59
C CYS A 65 20.42 -6.31 -27.57
N PHE A 66 21.12 -5.80 -26.55
CA PHE A 66 22.59 -5.84 -26.46
C PHE A 66 23.10 -6.48 -25.15
N PRO A 67 22.64 -7.68 -24.75
CA PRO A 67 23.02 -8.27 -23.47
C PRO A 67 24.48 -8.74 -23.39
N HIS A 68 25.09 -9.10 -24.53
CA HIS A 68 26.44 -9.67 -24.60
C HIS A 68 27.40 -8.88 -25.49
N HIS A 69 26.98 -7.70 -25.96
CA HIS A 69 27.86 -6.83 -26.74
C HIS A 69 28.84 -6.10 -25.82
N GLU A 70 30.10 -6.49 -25.89
CA GLU A 70 31.12 -6.04 -24.93
C GLU A 70 31.41 -4.53 -25.03
N SER A 71 31.37 -3.94 -26.23
CA SER A 71 31.50 -2.50 -26.42
C SER A 71 30.38 -1.69 -25.75
N VAL A 72 29.14 -2.21 -25.79
CA VAL A 72 27.98 -1.60 -25.15
C VAL A 72 28.11 -1.69 -23.64
N LYS A 73 28.48 -2.87 -23.13
CA LYS A 73 28.67 -3.10 -21.69
C LYS A 73 29.73 -2.16 -21.10
N GLN A 74 30.89 -2.05 -21.75
CA GLN A 74 31.98 -1.20 -21.28
C GLN A 74 31.64 0.30 -21.35
N ARG A 75 30.80 0.71 -22.29
CA ARG A 75 30.44 2.13 -22.48
C ARG A 75 29.29 2.59 -21.58
N PHE A 76 28.29 1.74 -21.34
CA PHE A 76 27.04 2.15 -20.70
C PHE A 76 26.80 1.49 -19.34
N TYR A 77 27.38 0.33 -19.04
CA TYR A 77 27.08 -0.39 -17.82
C TYR A 77 28.09 -0.03 -16.72
N ARG A 78 27.61 -0.02 -15.48
CA ARG A 78 28.49 0.11 -14.32
C ARG A 78 29.39 -1.13 -14.21
N ARG A 79 30.58 -0.95 -13.62
CA ARG A 79 31.60 -2.01 -13.55
C ARG A 79 31.12 -3.31 -12.89
N ASN A 80 30.22 -3.19 -11.91
CA ASN A 80 29.59 -4.34 -11.24
C ASN A 80 28.60 -5.13 -12.12
N LEU A 81 28.13 -4.56 -13.23
CA LEU A 81 27.21 -5.19 -14.17
C LEU A 81 27.91 -5.77 -15.41
N LEU A 82 29.24 -5.65 -15.52
CA LEU A 82 29.99 -6.17 -16.68
C LEU A 82 29.99 -7.69 -16.78
N SER A 83 29.80 -8.41 -15.67
CA SER A 83 29.71 -9.87 -15.74
C SER A 83 28.39 -10.28 -16.39
N THR A 84 28.43 -11.34 -17.21
CA THR A 84 27.22 -11.89 -17.84
C THR A 84 26.17 -12.26 -16.80
N ARG A 85 26.59 -12.84 -15.67
CA ARG A 85 25.69 -13.22 -14.57
C ARG A 85 24.94 -12.02 -14.00
N GLU A 86 25.62 -10.91 -13.74
CA GLU A 86 24.98 -9.72 -13.16
C GLU A 86 24.09 -9.00 -14.18
N THR A 87 24.48 -8.97 -15.46
CA THR A 87 23.59 -8.46 -16.53
C THR A 87 22.31 -9.28 -16.62
N GLU A 88 22.40 -10.62 -16.66
CA GLU A 88 21.22 -11.51 -16.70
C GLU A 88 20.36 -11.39 -15.44
N ARG A 89 20.99 -11.26 -14.26
CA ARG A 89 20.26 -11.04 -13.00
C ARG A 89 19.46 -9.74 -13.05
N LEU A 90 20.07 -8.65 -13.52
CA LEU A 90 19.40 -7.36 -13.68
C LEU A 90 18.22 -7.47 -14.67
N ARG A 91 18.44 -8.11 -15.83
CA ARG A 91 17.38 -8.34 -16.83
C ARG A 91 16.21 -9.12 -16.25
N ASN A 92 16.49 -10.17 -15.48
CA ASN A 92 15.47 -10.98 -14.83
C ASN A 92 14.71 -10.19 -13.77
N GLN A 93 15.40 -9.45 -12.91
CA GLN A 93 14.77 -8.59 -11.91
C GLN A 93 13.87 -7.55 -12.56
N LEU A 94 14.33 -6.91 -13.64
CA LEU A 94 13.56 -5.91 -14.37
C LEU A 94 12.32 -6.52 -15.05
N SER A 95 12.47 -7.69 -15.69
CA SER A 95 11.36 -8.46 -16.26
C SER A 95 10.30 -8.80 -15.20
N GLN A 96 10.71 -9.23 -14.01
CA GLN A 96 9.79 -9.50 -12.90
C GLN A 96 9.10 -8.24 -12.40
N ARG A 97 9.82 -7.12 -12.26
CA ARG A 97 9.23 -5.83 -11.88
C ARG A 97 8.15 -5.37 -12.86
N TYR A 98 8.39 -5.46 -14.17
CA TYR A 98 7.37 -5.09 -15.17
C TYR A 98 6.17 -6.02 -15.18
N ARG A 99 6.36 -7.33 -14.92
CA ARG A 99 5.25 -8.27 -14.76
C ARG A 99 4.42 -7.91 -13.53
N TRP A 100 5.07 -7.63 -12.41
CA TRP A 100 4.40 -7.22 -11.18
C TRP A 100 3.61 -5.92 -11.38
N GLN A 101 4.22 -4.91 -11.99
CA GLN A 101 3.54 -3.66 -12.36
C GLN A 101 2.30 -3.96 -13.21
N ARG A 102 2.44 -4.75 -14.28
CA ARG A 102 1.35 -5.02 -15.22
C ARG A 102 0.19 -5.80 -14.62
N TYR A 103 0.49 -6.76 -13.75
CA TYR A 103 -0.52 -7.70 -13.24
C TYR A 103 -1.07 -7.33 -11.87
N TRP A 104 -0.38 -6.49 -11.09
CA TRP A 104 -0.75 -6.19 -9.71
C TRP A 104 -0.83 -4.70 -9.40
N ASP A 105 0.26 -3.94 -9.60
CA ASP A 105 0.29 -2.54 -9.18
C ASP A 105 -0.58 -1.65 -10.08
N GLU A 106 -0.55 -1.86 -11.40
CA GLU A 106 -1.34 -1.08 -12.36
C GLU A 106 -2.84 -1.31 -12.20
N PRO A 107 -3.35 -2.56 -12.13
CA PRO A 107 -4.79 -2.80 -11.93
C PRO A 107 -5.28 -2.27 -10.58
N ARG A 108 -4.44 -2.35 -9.54
CA ARG A 108 -4.72 -1.74 -8.23
C ARG A 108 -4.82 -0.22 -8.35
N ALA A 109 -3.86 0.44 -8.99
CA ALA A 109 -3.88 1.89 -9.17
C ALA A 109 -5.09 2.36 -10.00
N ILE A 110 -5.49 1.59 -11.03
CA ILE A 110 -6.72 1.81 -11.79
C ILE A 110 -7.95 1.74 -10.88
N PHE A 111 -8.06 0.70 -10.04
CA PHE A 111 -9.16 0.53 -9.09
C PHE A 111 -9.21 1.65 -8.06
N GLU A 112 -8.07 2.05 -7.52
CA GLU A 112 -7.92 3.16 -6.58
C GLU A 112 -8.04 4.55 -7.25
N SER A 113 -8.30 4.61 -8.56
CA SER A 113 -8.43 5.86 -9.34
C SER A 113 -7.22 6.79 -9.20
N CYS A 114 -6.02 6.22 -9.26
CA CYS A 114 -4.78 6.98 -9.19
C CYS A 114 -3.74 6.54 -10.24
N TYR A 115 -2.83 7.45 -10.55
CA TYR A 115 -1.56 7.15 -11.19
C TYR A 115 -0.45 7.17 -10.13
N GLN A 116 0.46 6.20 -10.21
CA GLN A 116 1.66 6.17 -9.38
C GLN A 116 2.82 6.79 -10.15
N LEU A 117 3.10 8.07 -9.90
CA LEU A 117 4.18 8.79 -10.56
C LEU A 117 5.52 8.51 -9.89
N LEU A 118 6.61 8.60 -10.65
CA LEU A 118 7.96 8.54 -10.12
C LEU A 118 8.46 9.96 -9.87
N ARG A 119 8.80 10.26 -8.61
CA ARG A 119 9.32 11.57 -8.18
C ARG A 119 10.73 11.41 -7.61
N ILE A 120 11.58 12.40 -7.84
CA ILE A 120 12.91 12.46 -7.24
C ILE A 120 12.80 13.25 -5.93
N GLN A 121 13.01 12.59 -4.80
CA GLN A 121 12.96 13.19 -3.47
C GLN A 121 14.12 12.69 -2.62
N ASP A 122 14.85 13.60 -1.97
CA ASP A 122 15.96 13.29 -1.04
C ASP A 122 16.97 12.27 -1.61
N GLN A 123 17.37 12.47 -2.88
CA GLN A 123 18.28 11.60 -3.63
C GLN A 123 17.75 10.17 -3.91
N ALA A 124 16.46 9.92 -3.68
CA ALA A 124 15.78 8.68 -3.99
C ALA A 124 14.69 8.89 -5.05
N ILE A 125 14.31 7.80 -5.73
CA ILE A 125 13.10 7.78 -6.56
C ILE A 125 11.98 7.18 -5.71
N VAL A 126 10.94 7.96 -5.50
CA VAL A 126 9.77 7.59 -4.70
C VAL A 126 8.52 7.52 -5.57
N LEU A 127 7.53 6.74 -5.12
CA LEU A 127 6.21 6.70 -5.74
C LEU A 127 5.35 7.84 -5.18
N TYR A 128 4.72 8.59 -6.07
CA TYR A 128 3.85 9.71 -5.74
C TYR A 128 2.46 9.48 -6.37
N PRO A 129 1.43 9.14 -5.58
CA PRO A 129 0.09 8.91 -6.09
C PRO A 129 -0.58 10.23 -6.50
N VAL A 130 -1.18 10.26 -7.68
CA VAL A 130 -1.99 11.39 -8.18
C VAL A 130 -3.37 10.89 -8.56
N TYR A 131 -4.41 11.57 -8.10
CA TYR A 131 -5.77 11.20 -8.43
C TYR A 131 -6.07 11.44 -9.92
N ALA A 132 -6.74 10.48 -10.55
CA ALA A 132 -7.26 10.62 -11.90
C ALA A 132 -8.51 9.76 -12.08
N GLY A 133 -9.49 10.26 -12.83
CA GLY A 133 -10.68 9.47 -13.19
C GLY A 133 -10.31 8.35 -14.17
N ARG A 134 -10.09 7.13 -13.65
CA ARG A 134 -9.63 5.97 -14.44
C ARG A 134 -10.72 4.94 -14.74
N THR A 135 -11.99 5.34 -14.69
CA THR A 135 -13.15 4.46 -14.89
C THR A 135 -13.16 3.78 -16.26
N ALA A 136 -12.75 4.50 -17.32
CA ALA A 136 -12.66 3.94 -18.67
C ALA A 136 -11.60 2.83 -18.76
N GLU A 137 -10.47 2.99 -18.08
CA GLU A 137 -9.41 1.98 -18.02
C GLU A 137 -9.84 0.77 -17.19
N LEU A 138 -10.54 1.00 -16.07
CA LEU A 138 -11.10 -0.04 -15.22
C LEU A 138 -12.06 -0.95 -16.01
N ALA A 139 -12.93 -0.36 -16.83
CA ALA A 139 -13.87 -1.09 -17.68
C ALA A 139 -13.18 -1.92 -18.79
N GLN A 140 -11.94 -1.57 -19.14
CA GLN A 140 -11.14 -2.26 -20.16
C GLN A 140 -10.26 -3.38 -19.60
N LEU A 141 -10.16 -3.53 -18.27
CA LEU A 141 -9.38 -4.61 -17.66
C LEU A 141 -9.94 -5.98 -18.04
N ARG A 142 -9.03 -6.90 -18.37
CA ARG A 142 -9.35 -8.29 -18.74
C ARG A 142 -8.32 -9.24 -18.16
N GLY A 143 -8.71 -10.49 -17.91
CA GLY A 143 -7.79 -11.54 -17.43
C GLY A 143 -7.29 -11.28 -16.00
N ILE A 144 -5.99 -11.51 -15.77
CA ILE A 144 -5.37 -11.38 -14.44
C ILE A 144 -5.57 -9.98 -13.82
N PRO A 145 -5.36 -8.86 -14.54
CA PRO A 145 -5.67 -7.52 -14.02
C PRO A 145 -7.08 -7.35 -13.44
N TRP A 146 -8.09 -7.88 -14.13
CA TRP A 146 -9.48 -7.80 -13.69
C TRP A 146 -9.74 -8.69 -12.46
N LEU A 147 -9.08 -9.85 -12.36
CA LEU A 147 -9.16 -10.68 -11.16
C LEU A 147 -8.57 -9.97 -9.93
N VAL A 148 -7.51 -9.17 -10.11
CA VAL A 148 -6.95 -8.37 -9.02
C VAL A 148 -7.95 -7.34 -8.51
N THR A 149 -8.71 -6.68 -9.38
CA THR A 149 -9.72 -5.71 -8.93
C THR A 149 -10.86 -6.39 -8.17
N LEU A 150 -11.32 -7.56 -8.63
CA LEU A 150 -12.30 -8.35 -7.88
C LEU A 150 -11.78 -8.80 -6.51
N TRP A 151 -10.51 -9.17 -6.44
CA TRP A 151 -9.88 -9.56 -5.19
C TRP A 151 -9.83 -8.39 -4.19
N LEU A 152 -9.50 -7.18 -4.67
CA LEU A 152 -9.52 -5.97 -3.84
C LEU A 152 -10.94 -5.65 -3.34
N GLU A 153 -11.94 -5.71 -4.23
CA GLU A 153 -13.34 -5.52 -3.86
C GLU A 153 -13.81 -6.55 -2.82
N PHE A 154 -13.41 -7.81 -2.99
CA PHE A 154 -13.67 -8.86 -2.01
C PHE A 154 -13.01 -8.57 -0.65
N GLN A 155 -11.76 -8.10 -0.63
CA GLN A 155 -11.09 -7.71 0.61
C GLN A 155 -11.86 -6.61 1.34
N ASP A 156 -12.32 -5.60 0.63
CA ASP A 156 -13.08 -4.48 1.21
C ASP A 156 -14.43 -4.95 1.77
N ALA A 157 -15.09 -5.89 1.09
CA ALA A 157 -16.33 -6.50 1.58
C ALA A 157 -16.13 -7.42 2.80
N VAL A 158 -14.99 -8.11 2.91
CA VAL A 158 -14.70 -9.07 3.98
C VAL A 158 -14.10 -8.42 5.23
N ALA A 159 -13.33 -7.34 5.08
CA ALA A 159 -12.73 -6.60 6.19
C ALA A 159 -13.69 -6.27 7.35
N PRO A 160 -14.92 -5.75 7.13
CA PRO A 160 -15.85 -5.48 8.24
C PRO A 160 -16.28 -6.75 8.98
N ILE A 161 -16.47 -7.86 8.27
CA ILE A 161 -16.86 -9.15 8.85
C ILE A 161 -15.77 -9.64 9.81
N LEU A 162 -14.51 -9.63 9.36
CA LEU A 162 -13.38 -10.04 10.19
C LEU A 162 -13.23 -9.15 11.44
N ARG A 163 -13.38 -7.83 11.28
CA ARG A 163 -13.35 -6.89 12.42
C ARG A 163 -14.49 -7.18 13.40
N ALA A 164 -15.69 -7.50 12.93
CA ALA A 164 -16.83 -7.84 13.78
C ALA A 164 -16.57 -9.10 14.60
N VAL A 165 -16.05 -10.16 13.97
CA VAL A 165 -15.68 -11.41 14.65
C VAL A 165 -14.60 -11.18 15.70
N ALA A 166 -13.53 -10.45 15.35
CA ALA A 166 -12.46 -10.12 16.29
C ALA A 166 -12.97 -9.32 17.50
N ASN A 167 -13.82 -8.32 17.25
CA ASN A 167 -14.44 -7.52 18.30
C ASN A 167 -15.35 -8.35 19.21
N TYR A 168 -16.11 -9.30 18.64
CA TYR A 168 -16.95 -10.20 19.42
C TYR A 168 -16.11 -11.07 20.36
N ILE A 169 -15.06 -11.73 19.83
CA ILE A 169 -14.14 -12.55 20.63
C ILE A 169 -13.51 -11.72 21.74
N GLY A 170 -13.00 -10.53 21.42
CA GLY A 170 -12.39 -9.63 22.41
C GLY A 170 -13.34 -9.25 23.54
N ARG A 171 -14.60 -8.92 23.22
CA ARG A 171 -15.64 -8.63 24.23
C ARG A 171 -15.96 -9.85 25.09
N THR A 172 -16.11 -11.02 24.47
CA THR A 172 -16.38 -12.27 25.20
C THR A 172 -15.23 -12.63 26.14
N SER A 173 -13.98 -12.55 25.66
CA SER A 173 -12.79 -12.80 26.47
C SER A 173 -12.68 -11.82 27.63
N ALA A 174 -12.87 -10.52 27.39
CA ALA A 174 -12.86 -9.51 28.44
C ALA A 174 -13.96 -9.77 29.48
N TYR A 175 -15.18 -10.07 29.04
CA TYR A 175 -16.29 -10.40 29.93
C TYR A 175 -15.98 -11.62 30.82
N LEU A 176 -15.45 -12.70 30.23
CA LEU A 176 -15.08 -13.90 30.98
C LEU A 176 -13.98 -13.60 32.01
N LEU A 177 -12.96 -12.83 31.62
CA LEU A 177 -11.87 -12.46 32.51
C LEU A 177 -12.37 -11.62 33.70
N THR A 178 -13.14 -10.56 33.44
CA THR A 178 -13.73 -9.74 34.50
C THR A 178 -14.64 -10.56 35.41
N ARG A 179 -15.43 -11.50 34.86
CA ARG A 179 -16.33 -12.36 35.63
C ARG A 179 -15.58 -13.34 36.52
N ILE A 180 -14.51 -13.96 36.03
CA ILE A 180 -13.67 -14.89 36.80
C ILE A 180 -12.97 -14.13 37.94
N ILE A 181 -12.37 -12.98 37.64
CA ILE A 181 -11.69 -12.15 38.65
C ILE A 181 -12.69 -11.65 39.72
N GLY A 182 -13.84 -11.11 39.30
CA GLY A 182 -14.86 -10.62 40.22
C GLY A 182 -15.45 -11.71 41.11
N ARG A 183 -15.65 -12.92 40.58
CA ARG A 183 -16.06 -14.09 41.38
C ARG A 183 -14.97 -14.55 42.34
N GLY A 184 -13.71 -14.57 41.91
CA GLY A 184 -12.57 -14.92 42.76
C GLY A 184 -12.47 -13.98 43.96
N LEU A 185 -12.50 -12.67 43.72
CA LEU A 185 -12.49 -11.67 44.79
C LEU A 185 -13.71 -11.79 45.71
N GLY A 186 -14.90 -12.01 45.15
CA GLY A 186 -16.13 -12.17 45.94
C GLY A 186 -16.12 -13.40 46.86
N LEU A 187 -15.52 -14.52 46.42
CA LEU A 187 -15.37 -15.73 47.24
C LEU A 187 -14.36 -15.52 48.37
N ILE A 188 -13.22 -14.87 48.10
CA ILE A 188 -12.24 -14.51 49.12
C ILE A 188 -12.88 -13.62 50.19
N GLY A 189 -13.61 -12.57 49.78
CA GLY A 189 -14.32 -11.70 50.70
C GLY A 189 -15.34 -12.44 51.58
N ARG A 190 -16.14 -13.34 50.99
CA ARG A 190 -17.08 -14.19 51.76
C ARG A 190 -16.38 -15.13 52.72
N GLY A 191 -15.26 -15.73 52.33
CA GLY A 191 -14.47 -16.60 53.21
C GLY A 191 -13.95 -15.86 54.44
N ILE A 192 -13.47 -14.63 54.25
CA ILE A 192 -13.01 -13.75 55.35
C ILE A 192 -14.17 -13.44 56.31
N LEU A 193 -15.32 -13.02 55.78
CA LEU A 193 -16.52 -12.72 56.58
C LEU A 193 -17.05 -13.92 57.37
N GLN A 194 -17.09 -15.11 56.77
CA GLN A 194 -17.53 -16.33 57.44
C GLN A 194 -16.54 -16.79 58.52
N GLY A 195 -15.23 -16.68 58.26
CA GLY A 195 -14.20 -16.97 59.26
C GLY A 195 -14.35 -16.11 60.51
N ILE A 196 -14.54 -14.80 60.33
CA ILE A 196 -14.77 -13.86 61.46
C ILE A 196 -16.11 -14.15 62.16
N GLY A 197 -17.17 -14.46 61.41
CA GLY A 197 -18.47 -14.82 61.99
C GLY A 197 -18.44 -16.10 62.83
N SER A 198 -17.70 -17.11 62.36
CA SER A 198 -17.56 -18.41 63.05
C SER A 198 -16.76 -18.32 64.35
N THR A 199 -15.72 -17.48 64.44
CA THR A 199 -14.97 -17.28 65.69
C THR A 199 -15.82 -16.59 66.75
N LEU A 200 -16.67 -15.65 66.35
CA LEU A 200 -17.63 -15.00 67.25
C LEU A 200 -18.73 -15.96 67.73
N GLN A 201 -19.22 -16.84 66.86
CA GLN A 201 -20.26 -17.81 67.24
C GLN A 201 -19.71 -18.95 68.12
N ASN A 202 -18.48 -19.42 67.84
CA ASN A 202 -17.84 -20.48 68.63
C ASN A 202 -17.52 -20.02 70.07
N ASN A 203 -17.09 -18.76 70.25
CA ASN A 203 -16.88 -18.17 71.57
C ASN A 203 -18.19 -18.11 72.38
N ARG A 204 -19.33 -17.79 71.73
CA ARG A 204 -20.65 -17.78 72.38
C ARG A 204 -21.15 -19.16 72.80
N SER A 205 -20.86 -20.20 72.01
CA SER A 205 -21.25 -21.58 72.35
C SER A 205 -20.44 -22.17 73.52
N GLN A 206 -19.16 -21.78 73.67
CA GLN A 206 -18.35 -22.16 74.83
C GLN A 206 -18.85 -21.53 76.14
N GLU A 207 -19.37 -20.31 76.10
CA GLU A 207 -20.01 -19.67 77.27
C GLU A 207 -21.33 -20.36 77.66
N SER A 208 -22.09 -20.90 76.71
CA SER A 208 -23.39 -21.54 77.00
C SER A 208 -23.34 -23.02 77.43
N SER A 209 -22.21 -23.71 77.26
CA SER A 209 -22.01 -25.10 77.75
C SER A 209 -21.35 -25.16 79.13
N GLN A 210 -21.13 -24.01 79.79
CA GLN A 210 -20.61 -23.89 81.15
C GLN A 210 -21.68 -23.43 82.17
N LEU A 211 -22.96 -23.52 81.80
CA LEU A 211 -24.11 -23.43 82.71
C LEU A 211 -24.82 -24.79 82.75
#